data_AF-W4H6I9-F1
#
_entry.id   AF-W4H6I9-F1
#
_cell.length_a   1.000
_cell.length_b   1.000
_cell.length_c   1.000
_cell.angle_alpha   90.00
_cell.angle_beta   90.00
_cell.angle_gamma   90.00
#
_symmetry.space_group_name_H-M   'P 1'
#
loop_
_entity.id
_entity.type
_entity.pdbx_description
1 polymer ?
#
loop_
_entity_poly.entity_id
_entity_poly.type
_entity_poly.pdbx_seq_one_letter_code
_entity_poly.pdbx_strand_id
1 'polypeptide(L)'
;MLTISSVVHNAILLPAWREIQSTLMEHMHEFVVPYKDNPSALQILLSICGDAFAKQFFSSERAHAYLLVEPYMSADTRNELECQLLSQLLAFLAPHMSNMLQSKTMHQLKNSIEESYALHVAALPSTASTIEQAATNAIHHLHGHFFIPPVSAPPLRAAPTSSFLTIVSNQSVRYPLEADATLAAQALVDEANMFQSCHGRSLPTQLRQLLWFRRLYVPDTSVEIGWRLQANQSLLALPQPWTSPISSLLFRLVRDTLAEFPSTAVDDQPRLCDVLNMWYVLTKLQSSHFLYLALPLVRLFPSFDSKESQLVSCLHVFLNKYHRCGVSRSDLYASAQRVWLDVGVQYASLFHHVDGIFAHTKLDLAEKPSQLFVPWIQRAFVGYLPHRAVEFVWDQCMLSSQGWQTCLEHFCVDVCGLLLPQLELATSVVQLEAAMDSGPRGLFTQDVRRAFQLRAPSGLNEQRRSSS
;
A
#
# COMPACT_ATOMS: atom_id res chain seq x y z
N MET A 1 9.65 17.90 10.86
CA MET A 1 10.35 18.26 9.61
C MET A 1 9.36 18.12 8.46
N LEU A 2 9.13 19.16 7.66
CA LEU A 2 8.29 19.05 6.47
C LEU A 2 9.06 18.22 5.43
N THR A 3 8.53 17.05 5.08
CA THR A 3 9.14 16.16 4.08
C THR A 3 9.10 16.82 2.70
N ILE A 4 9.95 16.37 1.75
CA ILE A 4 9.86 16.77 0.33
C ILE A 4 8.41 16.59 -0.18
N SER A 5 7.71 15.55 0.28
CA SER A 5 6.30 15.31 -0.02
C SER A 5 5.37 16.42 0.49
N SER A 6 5.70 17.09 1.60
CA SER A 6 4.91 18.22 2.10
C SER A 6 5.21 19.52 1.37
N VAL A 7 6.45 19.73 0.92
CA VAL A 7 6.80 20.86 0.05
C VAL A 7 6.09 20.71 -1.30
N VAL A 8 6.04 19.50 -1.84
CA VAL A 8 5.27 19.16 -3.07
C VAL A 8 3.76 19.29 -2.84
N HIS A 9 3.23 18.87 -1.69
CA HIS A 9 1.79 19.02 -1.39
C HIS A 9 1.38 20.50 -1.25
N ASN A 10 2.24 21.32 -0.66
CA ASN A 10 2.02 22.78 -0.58
C ASN A 10 2.16 23.44 -1.95
N ALA A 11 3.00 22.90 -2.85
CA ALA A 11 3.13 23.40 -4.21
C ALA A 11 1.82 23.32 -5.02
N ILE A 12 0.98 22.32 -4.75
CA ILE A 12 -0.35 22.15 -5.38
C ILE A 12 -1.31 23.30 -5.01
N LEU A 13 -1.06 24.00 -3.89
CA LEU A 13 -1.86 25.13 -3.45
C LEU A 13 -1.38 26.47 -4.03
N LEU A 14 -0.23 26.49 -4.72
CA LEU A 14 0.32 27.72 -5.29
C LEU A 14 -0.48 28.17 -6.52
N PRO A 15 -0.68 29.48 -6.72
CA PRO A 15 -1.37 29.99 -7.91
C PRO A 15 -0.71 29.58 -9.23
N ALA A 16 0.63 29.58 -9.27
CA ALA A 16 1.41 29.15 -10.43
C ALA A 16 1.13 27.68 -10.81
N TRP A 17 0.84 26.82 -9.84
CA TRP A 17 0.46 25.44 -10.08
C TRP A 17 -0.91 25.35 -10.79
N ARG A 18 -1.90 26.13 -10.35
CA ARG A 18 -3.23 26.15 -10.99
C ARG A 18 -3.17 26.68 -12.42
N GLU A 19 -2.31 27.66 -12.68
CA GLU A 19 -2.10 28.20 -14.01
C GLU A 19 -1.47 27.17 -14.95
N ILE A 20 -0.40 26.48 -14.51
CA ILE A 20 0.23 25.37 -15.24
C ILE A 20 -0.78 24.25 -15.50
N GLN A 21 -1.57 23.86 -14.49
CA GLN A 21 -2.59 22.84 -14.63
C GLN A 21 -3.66 23.23 -15.66
N SER A 22 -4.10 24.50 -15.65
CA SER A 22 -5.08 25.01 -16.63
C SER A 22 -4.53 24.95 -18.04
N THR A 23 -3.29 25.42 -18.26
CA THR A 23 -2.65 25.40 -19.58
C THR A 23 -2.44 23.97 -20.09
N LEU A 24 -2.05 23.04 -19.23
CA LEU A 24 -1.92 21.63 -19.61
C LEU A 24 -3.28 21.03 -20.00
N MET A 25 -4.32 21.31 -19.21
CA MET A 25 -5.67 20.87 -19.51
C MET A 25 -6.21 21.47 -20.82
N GLU A 26 -5.86 22.71 -21.16
CA GLU A 26 -6.20 23.33 -22.45
C GLU A 26 -5.53 22.61 -23.63
N HIS A 27 -4.24 22.27 -23.53
CA HIS A 27 -3.56 21.49 -24.56
C HIS A 27 -4.09 20.05 -24.68
N MET A 28 -4.42 19.41 -23.55
CA MET A 28 -5.11 18.12 -23.56
C MET A 28 -6.47 18.23 -24.24
N HIS A 29 -7.21 19.33 -24.01
CA HIS A 29 -8.48 19.59 -24.67
C HIS A 29 -8.32 19.77 -26.18
N GLU A 30 -7.31 20.51 -26.64
CA GLU A 30 -6.97 20.65 -28.07
C GLU A 30 -6.74 19.30 -28.74
N PHE A 31 -6.07 18.36 -28.06
CA PHE A 31 -5.86 17.02 -28.56
C PHE A 31 -7.12 16.14 -28.55
N VAL A 32 -7.97 16.27 -27.52
CA VAL A 32 -9.11 15.37 -27.31
C VAL A 32 -10.36 15.81 -28.09
N VAL A 33 -10.57 17.11 -28.34
CA VAL A 33 -11.73 17.64 -29.07
C VAL A 33 -11.96 17.00 -30.45
N PRO A 34 -10.94 16.77 -31.28
CA PRO A 34 -11.09 16.10 -32.58
C PRO A 34 -11.70 14.69 -32.49
N TYR A 35 -11.60 14.02 -31.33
CA TYR A 35 -12.14 12.67 -31.14
C TYR A 35 -13.62 12.66 -30.76
N LYS A 36 -14.32 13.81 -30.72
CA LYS A 36 -15.76 13.88 -30.43
C LYS A 36 -16.62 13.02 -31.36
N ASP A 37 -16.21 12.88 -32.61
CA ASP A 37 -16.92 12.07 -33.62
C ASP A 37 -16.63 10.57 -33.48
N ASN A 38 -15.70 10.16 -32.60
CA ASN A 38 -15.40 8.77 -32.27
C ASN A 38 -15.64 8.52 -30.78
N PRO A 39 -16.87 8.11 -30.38
CA PRO A 39 -17.26 7.97 -28.99
C PRO A 39 -16.35 7.00 -28.21
N SER A 40 -15.92 5.91 -28.84
CA SER A 40 -15.08 4.89 -28.23
C SER A 40 -13.66 5.42 -27.93
N ALA A 41 -13.03 6.07 -28.91
CA ALA A 41 -11.72 6.69 -28.70
C ALA A 41 -11.80 7.86 -27.71
N LEU A 42 -12.88 8.65 -27.75
CA LEU A 42 -13.12 9.71 -26.79
C LEU A 42 -13.22 9.17 -25.36
N GLN A 43 -13.99 8.10 -25.12
CA GLN A 43 -14.10 7.54 -23.76
C GLN A 43 -12.76 7.00 -23.25
N ILE A 44 -11.94 6.39 -24.11
CA ILE A 44 -10.57 5.99 -23.74
C ILE A 44 -9.75 7.23 -23.37
N LEU A 45 -9.78 8.29 -24.19
CA LEU A 45 -9.06 9.53 -23.90
C LEU A 45 -9.56 10.25 -22.64
N LEU A 46 -10.86 10.21 -22.33
CA LEU A 46 -11.40 10.74 -21.07
C LEU A 46 -10.97 9.91 -19.87
N SER A 47 -10.91 8.58 -20.01
CA SER A 47 -10.34 7.68 -19.00
C SER A 47 -8.85 7.97 -18.78
N ILE A 48 -8.13 8.30 -19.85
CA ILE A 48 -6.71 8.67 -19.81
C ILE A 48 -6.52 10.03 -19.12
N CYS A 49 -7.24 11.06 -19.56
CA CYS A 49 -7.07 12.41 -19.05
C CYS A 49 -7.61 12.60 -17.62
N GLY A 50 -8.44 11.68 -17.14
CA GLY A 50 -8.95 11.62 -15.77
C GLY A 50 -10.25 12.40 -15.54
N ASP A 51 -10.90 12.12 -14.42
CA ASP A 51 -12.25 12.60 -14.09
C ASP A 51 -12.36 14.13 -13.98
N ALA A 52 -11.31 14.81 -13.50
CA ALA A 52 -11.29 16.26 -13.37
C ALA A 52 -11.35 16.95 -14.75
N PHE A 53 -10.56 16.46 -15.71
CA PHE A 53 -10.55 16.93 -17.08
C PHE A 53 -11.89 16.64 -17.78
N ALA A 54 -12.39 15.40 -17.66
CA ALA A 54 -13.66 15.01 -18.24
C ALA A 54 -14.83 15.84 -17.69
N LYS A 55 -14.83 16.14 -16.38
CA LYS A 55 -15.83 17.01 -15.76
C LYS A 55 -15.77 18.44 -16.27
N GLN A 56 -14.57 18.96 -16.56
CA GLN A 56 -14.38 20.34 -16.98
C GLN A 56 -14.74 20.59 -18.45
N PHE A 57 -14.38 19.67 -19.35
CA PHE A 57 -14.52 19.90 -20.80
C PHE A 57 -15.53 18.98 -21.52
N PHE A 58 -15.88 17.83 -20.93
CA PHE A 58 -16.69 16.78 -21.59
C PHE A 58 -17.76 16.20 -20.65
N SER A 59 -18.47 17.08 -19.93
CA SER A 59 -19.39 16.69 -18.86
C SER A 59 -20.56 15.81 -19.34
N SER A 60 -21.04 16.04 -20.56
CA SER A 60 -22.14 15.29 -21.21
C SER A 60 -21.69 13.91 -21.68
N GLU A 61 -20.45 13.79 -22.12
CA GLU A 61 -19.95 12.59 -22.77
C GLU A 61 -19.58 11.50 -21.75
N ARG A 62 -19.45 11.84 -20.45
CA ARG A 62 -19.20 10.89 -19.36
C ARG A 62 -20.27 9.80 -19.23
N ALA A 63 -21.50 10.07 -19.71
CA ALA A 63 -22.57 9.08 -19.71
C ALA A 63 -22.29 7.88 -20.64
N HIS A 64 -21.31 7.99 -21.54
CA HIS A 64 -20.97 6.95 -22.51
C HIS A 64 -19.87 5.98 -22.05
N ALA A 65 -19.46 6.03 -20.79
CA ALA A 65 -18.41 5.15 -20.25
C ALA A 65 -18.72 3.64 -20.42
N TYR A 66 -20.00 3.28 -20.63
CA TYR A 66 -20.43 1.92 -20.96
C TYR A 66 -19.82 1.38 -22.27
N LEU A 67 -19.38 2.25 -23.18
CA LEU A 67 -18.71 1.86 -24.43
C LEU A 67 -17.35 1.19 -24.23
N LEU A 68 -16.74 1.36 -23.04
CA LEU A 68 -15.47 0.73 -22.67
C LEU A 68 -15.62 -0.65 -22.01
N VAL A 69 -16.85 -1.17 -21.99
CA VAL A 69 -17.22 -2.42 -21.33
C VAL A 69 -17.82 -3.37 -22.37
N GLU A 70 -17.61 -4.67 -22.20
CA GLU A 70 -18.23 -5.67 -23.06
C GLU A 70 -19.77 -5.57 -23.03
N PRO A 71 -20.47 -5.75 -24.16
CA PRO A 71 -20.00 -6.27 -25.46
C PRO A 71 -19.48 -5.20 -26.45
N TYR A 72 -19.43 -3.93 -26.05
CA TYR A 72 -19.14 -2.81 -26.96
C TYR A 72 -17.66 -2.70 -27.33
N MET A 73 -16.77 -3.13 -26.44
CA MET A 73 -15.33 -3.15 -26.67
C MET A 73 -14.72 -4.31 -25.88
N SER A 74 -13.94 -5.16 -26.55
CA SER A 74 -13.19 -6.23 -25.89
C SER A 74 -12.01 -5.65 -25.10
N ALA A 75 -11.55 -6.38 -24.09
CA ALA A 75 -10.40 -5.98 -23.29
C ALA A 75 -9.13 -5.79 -24.14
N ASP A 76 -8.90 -6.67 -25.12
CA ASP A 76 -7.74 -6.60 -26.01
C ASP A 76 -7.77 -5.34 -26.89
N THR A 77 -8.91 -5.06 -27.53
CA THR A 77 -9.08 -3.87 -28.36
C THR A 77 -9.00 -2.59 -27.53
N ARG A 78 -9.51 -2.60 -26.29
CA ARG A 78 -9.35 -1.49 -25.35
C ARG A 78 -7.88 -1.23 -25.03
N ASN A 79 -7.13 -2.26 -24.65
CA ASN A 79 -5.73 -2.14 -24.28
C ASN A 79 -4.87 -1.65 -25.45
N GLU A 80 -5.14 -2.12 -26.67
CA GLU A 80 -4.44 -1.70 -27.87
C GLU A 80 -4.72 -0.23 -28.20
N LEU A 81 -6.00 0.18 -28.19
CA LEU A 81 -6.40 1.58 -28.40
C LEU A 81 -5.89 2.50 -27.29
N GLU A 82 -5.88 2.05 -26.04
CA GLU A 82 -5.35 2.81 -24.90
C GLU A 82 -3.84 3.05 -25.06
N CYS A 83 -3.06 2.01 -25.39
CA CYS A 83 -1.64 2.14 -25.68
C CYS A 83 -1.38 3.11 -26.84
N GLN A 84 -2.16 2.98 -27.93
CA GLN A 84 -2.02 3.83 -29.11
C GLN A 84 -2.36 5.29 -28.81
N LEU A 85 -3.51 5.56 -28.21
CA LEU A 85 -3.99 6.92 -27.93
C LEU A 85 -3.15 7.61 -26.85
N LEU A 86 -2.68 6.87 -25.85
CA LEU A 86 -1.72 7.38 -24.87
C LEU A 86 -0.41 7.80 -25.54
N SER A 87 0.13 6.97 -26.44
CA SER A 87 1.36 7.29 -27.17
C SER A 87 1.22 8.56 -28.02
N GLN A 88 0.07 8.75 -28.67
CA GLN A 88 -0.22 9.93 -29.50
C GLN A 88 -0.40 11.19 -28.65
N LEU A 89 -1.13 11.08 -27.52
CA LEU A 89 -1.30 12.18 -26.58
C LEU A 89 0.05 12.64 -26.01
N LEU A 90 0.92 11.71 -25.61
CA LEU A 90 2.25 12.04 -25.09
C LEU A 90 3.13 12.69 -26.16
N ALA A 91 3.11 12.18 -27.40
CA ALA A 91 3.84 12.78 -28.51
C ALA A 91 3.35 14.19 -28.83
N PHE A 92 2.04 14.43 -28.76
CA PHE A 92 1.45 15.76 -28.94
C PHE A 92 1.84 16.72 -27.82
N LEU A 93 1.78 16.29 -26.55
CA LEU A 93 2.07 17.16 -25.40
C LEU A 93 3.56 17.48 -25.25
N ALA A 94 4.46 16.60 -25.67
CA ALA A 94 5.91 16.77 -25.51
C ALA A 94 6.47 18.15 -25.94
N PRO A 95 6.17 18.70 -27.14
CA PRO A 95 6.61 20.04 -27.53
C PRO A 95 5.99 21.16 -26.68
N HIS A 96 4.71 21.03 -26.29
CA HIS A 96 4.03 22.01 -25.43
C HIS A 96 4.61 22.02 -24.01
N MET A 97 4.98 20.84 -23.50
CA MET A 97 5.66 20.70 -22.23
C MET A 97 7.02 21.38 -22.22
N SER A 98 7.79 21.30 -23.30
CA SER A 98 9.08 22.01 -23.41
C SER A 98 8.90 23.53 -23.26
N ASN A 99 7.85 24.11 -23.85
CA ASN A 99 7.55 25.54 -23.73
C ASN A 99 7.03 25.89 -22.33
N MET A 100 6.19 25.02 -21.73
CA MET A 100 5.70 25.20 -20.37
C MET A 100 6.83 25.13 -19.33
N LEU A 101 7.82 24.25 -19.53
CA LEU A 101 9.00 24.13 -18.65
C LEU A 101 9.88 25.38 -18.68
N GLN A 102 9.88 26.12 -19.80
CA GLN A 102 10.60 27.37 -19.98
C GLN A 102 9.77 28.61 -19.61
N SER A 103 8.51 28.42 -19.18
CA SER A 103 7.59 29.52 -18.88
C SER A 103 7.98 30.28 -17.61
N LYS A 104 7.65 31.58 -17.57
CA LYS A 104 7.83 32.42 -16.38
C LYS A 104 7.09 31.84 -15.16
N THR A 105 5.92 31.24 -15.38
CA THR A 105 5.09 30.61 -14.35
C THR A 105 5.74 29.35 -13.77
N MET A 106 6.40 28.53 -14.60
CA MET A 106 7.20 27.40 -14.12
C MET A 106 8.44 27.86 -13.34
N HIS A 107 9.09 28.93 -13.77
CA HIS A 107 10.18 29.54 -13.00
C HIS A 107 9.70 30.08 -11.65
N GLN A 108 8.51 30.69 -11.59
CA GLN A 108 7.92 31.14 -10.32
C GLN A 108 7.55 29.98 -9.39
N LEU A 109 7.01 28.88 -9.94
CA LEU A 109 6.74 27.66 -9.19
C LEU A 109 8.04 27.05 -8.64
N LYS A 110 9.07 26.96 -9.49
CA LYS A 110 10.40 26.47 -9.11
C LYS A 110 11.02 27.33 -8.01
N ASN A 111 11.02 28.66 -8.17
CA ASN A 111 11.55 29.57 -7.16
C ASN A 111 10.77 29.48 -5.84
N SER A 112 9.44 29.33 -5.88
CA SER A 112 8.60 29.19 -4.67
C SER A 112 8.87 27.87 -3.93
N ILE A 113 9.12 26.80 -4.68
CA ILE A 113 9.52 25.50 -4.13
C ILE A 113 10.94 25.58 -3.56
N GLU A 114 11.87 26.23 -4.26
CA GLU A 114 13.25 26.46 -3.82
C GLU A 114 13.32 27.36 -2.58
N GLU A 115 12.53 28.42 -2.48
CA GLU A 115 12.43 29.27 -1.29
C GLU A 115 11.83 28.49 -0.11
N SER A 116 10.76 27.73 -0.34
CA SER A 116 10.16 26.85 0.67
C SER A 116 11.13 25.76 1.14
N TYR A 117 12.02 25.31 0.26
CA TYR A 117 13.06 24.31 0.55
C TYR A 117 14.30 24.94 1.20
N ALA A 118 14.72 26.15 0.80
CA ALA A 118 15.85 26.88 1.36
C ALA A 118 15.58 27.36 2.79
N LEU A 119 14.34 27.76 3.08
CA LEU A 119 13.87 27.99 4.46
C LEU A 119 13.97 26.72 5.34
N HIS A 120 14.07 25.54 4.72
CA HIS A 120 14.26 24.26 5.41
C HIS A 120 15.71 23.76 5.47
N VAL A 121 16.60 24.15 4.55
CA VAL A 121 17.95 23.55 4.36
C VAL A 121 19.09 24.42 4.87
N ALA A 122 18.87 25.31 5.84
CA ALA A 122 19.97 26.00 6.54
C ALA A 122 20.93 25.08 7.34
N ALA A 123 20.95 23.76 7.09
CA ALA A 123 21.76 22.78 7.82
C ALA A 123 22.56 21.76 6.98
N LEU A 124 22.62 21.78 5.63
CA LEU A 124 23.62 20.99 4.86
C LEU A 124 23.77 21.49 3.40
N PRO A 125 24.94 21.30 2.76
CA PRO A 125 25.25 21.86 1.45
C PRO A 125 24.64 21.02 0.31
N SER A 126 23.65 21.55 -0.38
CA SER A 126 23.02 20.91 -1.54
C SER A 126 23.68 21.35 -2.85
N THR A 127 24.12 20.38 -3.66
CA THR A 127 24.60 20.60 -5.04
C THR A 127 23.43 20.72 -6.02
N ALA A 128 23.64 21.44 -7.13
CA ALA A 128 22.62 21.78 -8.13
C ALA A 128 21.87 20.57 -8.73
N SER A 129 22.47 19.37 -8.73
CA SER A 129 21.86 18.14 -9.26
C SER A 129 20.68 17.63 -8.43
N THR A 130 20.62 17.93 -7.12
CA THR A 130 19.55 17.46 -6.23
C THR A 130 18.26 18.25 -6.43
N ILE A 131 18.37 19.52 -6.81
CA ILE A 131 17.24 20.43 -7.05
C ILE A 131 16.58 20.10 -8.38
N GLU A 132 17.38 19.81 -9.41
CA GLU A 132 16.90 19.40 -10.73
C GLU A 132 16.14 18.06 -10.64
N GLN A 133 16.67 17.11 -9.88
CA GLN A 133 16.04 15.80 -9.65
C GLN A 133 14.74 15.90 -8.82
N ALA A 134 14.66 16.85 -7.88
CA ALA A 134 13.43 17.15 -7.14
C ALA A 134 12.36 17.79 -8.04
N ALA A 135 12.77 18.69 -8.96
CA ALA A 135 11.87 19.28 -9.94
C ALA A 135 11.36 18.25 -10.96
N THR A 136 12.22 17.36 -11.46
CA THR A 136 11.83 16.26 -12.35
C THR A 136 10.86 15.29 -11.65
N ASN A 137 11.13 14.93 -10.40
CA ASN A 137 10.24 14.06 -9.62
C ASN A 137 8.89 14.73 -9.31
N ALA A 138 8.88 16.04 -9.07
CA ALA A 138 7.65 16.80 -8.94
C ALA A 138 6.87 16.77 -10.27
N ILE A 139 7.50 17.08 -11.42
CA ILE A 139 6.85 17.04 -12.74
C ILE A 139 6.27 15.65 -13.06
N HIS A 140 6.97 14.56 -12.70
CA HIS A 140 6.45 13.20 -12.83
C HIS A 140 5.28 12.89 -11.87
N HIS A 141 5.33 13.40 -10.63
CA HIS A 141 4.20 13.30 -9.69
C HIS A 141 2.96 14.06 -10.17
N LEU A 142 3.19 15.13 -10.91
CA LEU A 142 2.19 16.06 -11.40
C LEU A 142 1.49 15.58 -12.69
N HIS A 143 2.05 14.58 -13.39
CA HIS A 143 1.42 13.84 -14.48
C HIS A 143 0.68 12.55 -14.04
N GLY A 144 0.62 12.27 -12.73
CA GLY A 144 0.28 10.97 -12.16
C GLY A 144 -1.20 10.56 -12.15
N HIS A 145 -1.85 10.43 -13.30
CA HIS A 145 -2.89 9.39 -13.50
C HIS A 145 -2.41 8.19 -14.33
N PHE A 146 -1.17 8.21 -14.82
CA PHE A 146 -0.50 7.04 -15.37
C PHE A 146 0.79 6.80 -14.61
N PHE A 147 1.00 5.54 -14.22
CA PHE A 147 2.07 5.08 -13.35
C PHE A 147 1.79 5.33 -11.86
N ILE A 148 1.05 4.39 -11.25
CA ILE A 148 1.39 3.95 -9.90
C ILE A 148 2.66 3.11 -10.11
N PRO A 149 3.86 3.56 -9.72
CA PRO A 149 4.95 2.61 -9.62
C PRO A 149 4.45 1.50 -8.71
N PRO A 150 4.74 0.21 -8.98
CA PRO A 150 4.63 -0.78 -7.92
C PRO A 150 5.30 -0.15 -6.71
N VAL A 151 4.56 -0.02 -5.59
CA VAL A 151 5.10 0.55 -4.35
C VAL A 151 6.14 -0.45 -3.88
N SER A 152 7.30 -0.43 -4.53
CA SER A 152 8.48 -1.14 -4.11
C SER A 152 8.67 -0.75 -2.67
N ALA A 153 8.83 -1.76 -1.82
CA ALA A 153 8.96 -1.52 -0.39
C ALA A 153 10.03 -0.41 -0.22
N PRO A 154 9.76 0.68 0.51
CA PRO A 154 10.66 1.84 0.58
C PRO A 154 12.09 1.36 0.80
N PRO A 155 13.16 1.90 0.19
CA PRO A 155 14.51 1.44 0.50
C PRO A 155 14.72 1.44 2.03
N LEU A 156 15.43 0.43 2.56
CA LEU A 156 15.78 0.37 3.98
C LEU A 156 16.37 1.74 4.35
N ARG A 157 15.70 2.45 5.27
CA ARG A 157 16.07 3.82 5.59
C ARG A 157 17.46 3.85 6.21
N ALA A 158 18.24 4.88 5.87
CA ALA A 158 19.44 5.22 6.62
C ALA A 158 19.09 5.33 8.12
N ALA A 159 20.04 4.92 8.97
CA ALA A 159 19.85 4.73 10.40
C ALA A 159 19.00 5.86 11.04
N PRO A 160 18.00 5.52 11.89
CA PRO A 160 17.47 6.51 12.81
C PRO A 160 18.62 6.99 13.68
N THR A 161 18.58 8.25 14.10
CA THR A 161 19.42 8.81 15.18
C THR A 161 19.20 8.12 16.54
N SER A 162 18.34 7.09 16.59
CA SER A 162 18.09 6.23 17.74
C SER A 162 18.27 4.76 17.35
N SER A 163 19.24 4.09 18.00
CA SER A 163 19.52 2.67 17.82
C SER A 163 18.32 1.80 18.23
N PHE A 164 18.00 0.78 17.43
CA PHE A 164 16.97 -0.24 17.72
C PHE A 164 17.14 -0.82 19.12
N LEU A 165 18.38 -1.07 19.53
CA LEU A 165 18.68 -1.59 20.86
C LEU A 165 18.42 -0.56 21.94
N THR A 166 18.68 0.72 21.71
CA THR A 166 18.33 1.79 22.68
C THR A 166 16.83 1.88 22.93
N ILE A 167 16.02 1.73 21.88
CA ILE A 167 14.55 1.83 21.96
C ILE A 167 13.92 0.52 22.49
N VAL A 168 14.43 -0.65 22.09
CA VAL A 168 13.84 -1.94 22.49
C VAL A 168 14.34 -2.39 23.86
N SER A 169 15.57 -2.07 24.25
CA SER A 169 16.13 -2.46 25.55
C SER A 169 15.92 -1.43 26.67
N ASN A 170 15.43 -0.21 26.35
CA ASN A 170 15.37 0.92 27.29
C ASN A 170 16.71 1.24 27.98
N GLN A 171 17.84 0.85 27.38
CA GLN A 171 19.19 1.16 27.87
C GLN A 171 19.86 2.16 26.93
N SER A 172 20.41 3.25 27.48
CA SER A 172 21.19 4.22 26.71
C SER A 172 22.56 3.64 26.34
N VAL A 173 22.61 2.77 25.34
CA VAL A 173 23.88 2.27 24.81
C VAL A 173 24.36 3.25 23.75
N ARG A 174 25.36 4.06 24.07
CA ARG A 174 26.10 4.83 23.05
C ARG A 174 26.85 3.84 22.17
N TYR A 175 26.43 3.73 20.91
CA TYR A 175 27.08 2.82 19.96
C TYR A 175 28.34 3.47 19.37
N PRO A 176 29.47 2.75 19.27
CA PRO A 176 30.67 3.23 18.56
C PRO A 176 30.40 3.62 17.10
N LEU A 177 29.35 3.04 16.50
CA LEU A 177 28.89 3.28 15.12
C LEU A 177 28.36 4.70 14.88
N GLU A 178 27.96 5.44 15.93
CA GLU A 178 27.49 6.83 15.78
C GLU A 178 28.65 7.82 15.57
N ALA A 179 29.90 7.40 15.85
CA ALA A 179 31.09 8.24 15.72
C ALA A 179 31.77 8.16 14.34
N ASP A 180 31.45 7.15 13.52
CA ASP A 180 32.09 6.90 12.23
C ASP A 180 31.05 6.64 11.13
N ALA A 181 30.92 7.63 10.24
CA ALA A 181 29.98 7.60 9.12
C ALA A 181 30.24 6.45 8.13
N THR A 182 31.49 5.98 8.01
CA THR A 182 31.84 4.88 7.10
C THR A 182 31.40 3.53 7.65
N LEU A 183 31.60 3.30 8.94
CA LEU A 183 31.11 2.09 9.63
C LEU A 183 29.57 2.05 9.67
N ALA A 184 28.92 3.20 9.84
CA ALA A 184 27.46 3.29 9.77
C ALA A 184 26.93 2.95 8.37
N ALA A 185 27.58 3.44 7.31
CA ALA A 185 27.20 3.12 5.93
C ALA A 185 27.40 1.64 5.61
N GLN A 186 28.52 1.05 6.04
CA GLN A 186 28.80 -0.38 5.84
C GLN A 186 27.77 -1.25 6.58
N ALA A 187 27.43 -0.90 7.83
CA ALA A 187 26.43 -1.64 8.60
C ALA A 187 25.05 -1.66 7.90
N LEU A 188 24.67 -0.58 7.21
CA LEU A 188 23.42 -0.53 6.43
C LEU A 188 23.46 -1.44 5.21
N VAL A 189 24.60 -1.51 4.51
CA VAL A 189 24.81 -2.42 3.38
C VAL A 189 24.74 -3.88 3.86
N ASP A 190 25.41 -4.19 4.97
CA ASP A 190 25.40 -5.53 5.55
C ASP A 190 23.99 -5.94 6.03
N GLU A 191 23.25 -5.00 6.64
CA GLU A 191 21.87 -5.20 7.05
C GLU A 191 20.94 -5.45 5.84
N ALA A 192 21.12 -4.70 4.75
CA ALA A 192 20.37 -4.92 3.51
C ALA A 192 20.67 -6.29 2.87
N ASN A 193 21.95 -6.67 2.81
CA ASN A 193 22.39 -7.98 2.32
C ASN A 193 21.83 -9.12 3.18
N MET A 194 21.83 -8.95 4.50
CA MET A 194 21.22 -9.89 5.45
C MET A 194 19.73 -10.08 5.13
N PHE A 195 18.96 -9.00 4.99
CA PHE A 195 17.54 -9.10 4.67
C PHE A 195 17.27 -9.73 3.30
N GLN A 196 18.10 -9.44 2.30
CA GLN A 196 18.01 -10.10 1.00
C GLN A 196 18.24 -11.62 1.12
N SER A 197 19.18 -12.05 1.97
CA SER A 197 19.45 -13.46 2.23
C SER A 197 18.29 -14.20 2.94
N CYS A 198 17.38 -13.45 3.57
CA CYS A 198 16.20 -13.97 4.26
C CYS A 198 14.99 -14.20 3.35
N HIS A 199 15.03 -13.77 2.08
CA HIS A 199 13.95 -14.00 1.14
C HIS A 199 13.64 -15.50 0.99
N GLY A 200 12.37 -15.88 1.07
CA GLY A 200 11.88 -17.26 1.07
C GLY A 200 12.11 -18.05 2.37
N ARG A 201 12.60 -17.41 3.44
CA ARG A 201 12.85 -18.05 4.75
C ARG A 201 11.92 -17.48 5.83
N SER A 202 11.54 -18.31 6.80
CA SER A 202 10.87 -17.83 8.01
C SER A 202 11.88 -17.11 8.90
N LEU A 203 11.54 -15.92 9.40
CA LEU A 203 12.42 -15.16 10.28
C LEU A 203 12.28 -15.61 11.74
N PRO A 204 13.39 -15.71 12.49
CA PRO A 204 13.36 -15.67 13.95
C PRO A 204 12.75 -14.36 14.45
N THR A 205 12.11 -14.39 15.62
CA THR A 205 11.39 -13.24 16.20
C THR A 205 12.24 -11.97 16.29
N GLN A 206 13.52 -12.09 16.69
CA GLN A 206 14.41 -10.93 16.84
C GLN A 206 14.72 -10.26 15.49
N LEU A 207 14.96 -11.06 14.45
CA LEU A 207 15.19 -10.53 13.10
C LEU A 207 13.91 -9.94 12.50
N ARG A 208 12.75 -10.53 12.80
CA ARG A 208 11.45 -9.95 12.46
C ARG A 208 11.25 -8.59 13.13
N GLN A 209 11.51 -8.49 14.43
CA GLN A 209 11.42 -7.23 15.17
C GLN A 209 12.29 -6.15 14.54
N LEU A 210 13.55 -6.48 14.22
CA LEU A 210 14.46 -5.55 13.58
C LEU A 210 13.95 -5.10 12.20
N LEU A 211 13.59 -6.04 11.32
CA LEU A 211 13.05 -5.74 9.99
C LEU A 211 11.85 -4.79 10.08
N TRP A 212 10.87 -5.16 10.90
CA TRP A 212 9.63 -4.41 11.03
C TRP A 212 9.85 -3.05 11.67
N PHE A 213 10.74 -2.96 12.66
CA PHE A 213 11.11 -1.69 13.26
C PHE A 213 11.68 -0.74 12.22
N ARG A 214 12.63 -1.19 11.38
CA ARG A 214 13.21 -0.38 10.30
C ARG A 214 12.17 0.11 9.29
N ARG A 215 11.11 -0.68 9.08
CA ARG A 215 10.06 -0.42 8.09
C ARG A 215 8.94 0.46 8.60
N LEU A 216 8.58 0.32 9.87
CA LEU A 216 7.38 0.89 10.46
C LEU A 216 7.63 2.01 11.45
N TYR A 217 8.71 1.92 12.25
CA TYR A 217 8.98 2.94 13.24
C TYR A 217 9.68 4.13 12.59
N VAL A 218 8.97 5.26 12.57
CA VAL A 218 9.47 6.53 12.07
C VAL A 218 9.36 7.56 13.19
N PRO A 219 10.48 7.97 13.83
CA PRO A 219 10.45 8.85 15.00
C PRO A 219 9.62 10.12 14.78
N ASP A 220 9.85 10.82 13.67
CA ASP A 220 9.11 12.04 13.33
C ASP A 220 7.59 11.81 13.23
N THR A 221 7.19 10.69 12.64
CA THR A 221 5.77 10.31 12.52
C THR A 221 5.18 9.96 13.88
N SER A 222 5.95 9.33 14.78
CA SER A 222 5.52 9.06 16.16
C SER A 222 5.27 10.35 16.93
N VAL A 223 6.17 11.33 16.79
CA VAL A 223 6.02 12.66 17.43
C VAL A 223 4.81 13.39 16.86
N GLU A 224 4.67 13.45 15.53
CA GLU A 224 3.52 14.08 14.86
C GLU A 224 2.19 13.46 15.30
N ILE A 225 2.11 12.12 15.34
CA ILE A 225 0.91 11.42 15.78
C ILE A 225 0.62 11.71 17.26
N GLY A 226 1.63 11.81 18.11
CA GLY A 226 1.47 12.24 19.50
C GLY A 226 0.78 13.60 19.62
N TRP A 227 1.25 14.60 18.88
CA TRP A 227 0.61 15.93 18.83
C TRP A 227 -0.84 15.88 18.34
N ARG A 228 -1.10 15.10 17.28
CA ARG A 228 -2.46 14.94 16.72
C ARG A 228 -3.41 14.25 17.69
N LEU A 229 -2.91 13.25 18.44
CA LEU A 229 -3.70 12.57 19.47
C LEU A 229 -4.07 13.52 20.62
N GLN A 230 -3.14 14.35 21.10
CA GLN A 230 -3.40 15.35 22.14
C GLN A 230 -4.41 16.42 21.66
N ALA A 231 -4.26 16.89 20.43
CA ALA A 231 -5.21 17.82 19.82
C ALA A 231 -6.61 17.19 19.72
N ASN A 232 -6.71 15.97 19.21
CA ASN A 232 -7.98 15.27 19.05
C ASN A 232 -8.63 14.89 20.40
N GLN A 233 -7.82 14.52 21.40
CA GLN A 233 -8.29 14.30 22.77
C GLN A 233 -8.99 15.56 23.30
N SER A 234 -8.38 16.73 23.11
CA SER A 234 -8.93 18.01 23.55
C SER A 234 -10.23 18.36 22.81
N LEU A 235 -10.25 18.18 21.49
CA LEU A 235 -11.45 18.44 20.67
C LEU A 235 -12.64 17.53 21.01
N LEU A 236 -12.37 16.30 21.45
CA LEU A 236 -13.40 15.32 21.80
C LEU A 236 -13.73 15.32 23.30
N ALA A 237 -13.09 16.18 24.09
CA ALA A 237 -13.18 16.23 25.54
C ALA A 237 -12.94 14.85 26.21
N LEU A 238 -11.93 14.11 25.75
CA LEU A 238 -11.60 12.79 26.27
C LEU A 238 -10.61 12.89 27.45
N PRO A 239 -10.74 12.02 28.46
CA PRO A 239 -9.83 12.04 29.61
C PRO A 239 -8.41 11.60 29.21
N GLN A 240 -8.28 10.68 28.26
CA GLN A 240 -7.01 10.15 27.78
C GLN A 240 -7.08 9.83 26.27
N PRO A 241 -5.95 9.87 25.53
CA PRO A 241 -5.95 9.63 24.08
C PRO A 241 -6.19 8.15 23.71
N TRP A 242 -5.95 7.21 24.64
CA TRP A 242 -6.26 5.77 24.48
C TRP A 242 -7.66 5.38 24.98
N THR A 243 -8.53 6.35 25.23
CA THR A 243 -9.95 6.12 25.54
C THR A 243 -10.81 6.77 24.44
N SER A 244 -11.97 6.20 24.13
CA SER A 244 -12.85 6.74 23.11
C SER A 244 -14.33 6.37 23.37
N PRO A 245 -15.28 7.00 22.67
CA PRO A 245 -16.70 6.66 22.79
C PRO A 245 -17.02 5.19 22.45
N ILE A 246 -16.16 4.53 21.68
CA ILE A 246 -16.34 3.13 21.26
C ILE A 246 -15.53 2.13 22.10
N SER A 247 -14.89 2.56 23.20
CA SER A 247 -14.03 1.69 24.01
C SER A 247 -14.72 0.41 24.49
N SER A 248 -16.00 0.48 24.88
CA SER A 248 -16.76 -0.70 25.34
C SER A 248 -17.02 -1.71 24.22
N LEU A 249 -17.26 -1.23 23.00
CA LEU A 249 -17.41 -2.05 21.81
C LEU A 249 -16.08 -2.70 21.42
N LEU A 250 -14.99 -1.93 21.42
CA LEU A 250 -13.66 -2.44 21.14
C LEU A 250 -13.24 -3.50 22.18
N PHE A 251 -13.52 -3.28 23.46
CA PHE A 251 -13.22 -4.24 24.51
C PHE A 251 -13.89 -5.60 24.26
N ARG A 252 -15.18 -5.60 23.91
CA ARG A 252 -15.92 -6.83 23.60
C ARG A 252 -15.36 -7.49 22.34
N LEU A 253 -15.17 -6.73 21.27
CA LEU A 253 -14.60 -7.23 20.02
C LEU A 253 -13.22 -7.87 20.23
N VAL A 254 -12.34 -7.20 20.99
CA VAL A 254 -11.01 -7.71 21.31
C VAL A 254 -11.08 -8.98 22.16
N ARG A 255 -11.89 -8.98 23.21
CA ARG A 255 -12.09 -10.16 24.06
C ARG A 255 -12.55 -11.36 23.24
N ASP A 256 -13.60 -11.18 22.44
CA ASP A 256 -14.25 -12.26 21.69
C ASP A 256 -13.30 -12.78 20.59
N THR A 257 -12.58 -11.88 19.93
CA THR A 257 -11.61 -12.28 18.90
C THR A 257 -10.41 -13.00 19.51
N LEU A 258 -9.85 -12.53 20.62
CA LEU A 258 -8.70 -13.17 21.26
C LEU A 258 -9.04 -14.55 21.83
N ALA A 259 -10.31 -14.83 22.16
CA ALA A 259 -10.74 -16.17 22.56
C ALA A 259 -10.50 -17.22 21.44
N GLU A 260 -10.49 -16.78 20.17
CA GLU A 260 -10.18 -17.62 19.01
C GLU A 260 -8.66 -17.79 18.77
N PHE A 261 -7.83 -16.94 19.39
CA PHE A 261 -6.37 -16.94 19.26
C PHE A 261 -5.65 -17.13 20.60
N PRO A 262 -5.80 -18.30 21.26
CA PRO A 262 -5.16 -18.54 22.54
C PRO A 262 -3.64 -18.40 22.42
N SER A 263 -3.10 -17.34 23.05
CA SER A 263 -1.67 -17.12 23.24
C SER A 263 -1.39 -16.97 24.73
N THR A 264 -0.23 -17.45 25.17
CA THR A 264 0.07 -17.74 26.59
C THR A 264 1.01 -16.73 27.26
N ALA A 265 1.36 -15.59 26.65
CA ALA A 265 2.54 -14.83 27.07
C ALA A 265 2.33 -13.35 27.50
N VAL A 266 1.31 -12.63 27.00
CA VAL A 266 1.11 -11.19 27.28
C VAL A 266 -0.39 -10.91 27.35
N ASP A 267 -0.81 -10.01 28.24
CA ASP A 267 -2.15 -9.41 28.23
C ASP A 267 -2.30 -8.53 26.96
N ASP A 268 -2.53 -9.19 25.82
CA ASP A 268 -2.71 -8.56 24.51
C ASP A 268 -3.96 -7.66 24.49
N GLN A 269 -4.97 -8.02 25.28
CA GLN A 269 -6.28 -7.36 25.31
C GLN A 269 -6.20 -5.87 25.65
N PRO A 270 -5.65 -5.42 26.81
CA PRO A 270 -5.56 -4.01 27.13
C PRO A 270 -4.73 -3.24 26.09
N ARG A 271 -3.62 -3.82 25.64
CA ARG A 271 -2.73 -3.18 24.66
C ARG A 271 -3.42 -2.95 23.31
N LEU A 272 -4.19 -3.93 22.83
CA LEU A 272 -4.99 -3.80 21.61
C LEU A 272 -6.10 -2.78 21.78
N CYS A 273 -6.78 -2.76 22.93
CA CYS A 273 -7.79 -1.75 23.21
C CYS A 273 -7.20 -0.34 23.14
N ASP A 274 -6.06 -0.10 23.81
CA ASP A 274 -5.41 1.21 23.82
C ASP A 274 -5.05 1.67 22.39
N VAL A 275 -4.40 0.79 21.61
CA VAL A 275 -3.98 1.10 20.23
C VAL A 275 -5.17 1.36 19.31
N LEU A 276 -6.22 0.55 19.38
CA LEU A 276 -7.42 0.72 18.54
C LEU A 276 -8.22 1.97 18.93
N ASN A 277 -8.27 2.30 20.22
CA ASN A 277 -8.85 3.56 20.67
C ASN A 277 -8.06 4.76 20.14
N MET A 278 -6.72 4.75 20.25
CA MET A 278 -5.88 5.81 19.68
C MET A 278 -6.04 5.92 18.16
N TRP A 279 -6.14 4.79 17.45
CA TRP A 279 -6.42 4.79 16.01
C TRP A 279 -7.75 5.49 15.68
N TYR A 280 -8.81 5.17 16.43
CA TYR A 280 -10.11 5.83 16.28
C TYR A 280 -10.03 7.32 16.63
N VAL A 281 -9.36 7.69 17.73
CA VAL A 281 -9.20 9.10 18.12
C VAL A 281 -8.47 9.87 17.02
N LEU A 282 -7.44 9.28 16.41
CA LEU A 282 -6.65 9.87 15.33
C LEU A 282 -7.41 10.01 14.01
N THR A 283 -8.18 9.00 13.61
CA THR A 283 -8.71 8.87 12.23
C THR A 283 -10.23 8.91 12.11
N LYS A 284 -10.96 8.69 13.21
CA LYS A 284 -12.41 8.44 13.26
C LYS A 284 -12.89 7.19 12.51
N LEU A 285 -11.98 6.37 12.01
CA LEU A 285 -12.32 5.15 11.30
C LEU A 285 -12.59 4.04 12.32
N GLN A 286 -13.68 3.31 12.08
CA GLN A 286 -14.06 2.12 12.84
C GLN A 286 -14.27 0.96 11.89
N SER A 287 -13.65 -0.18 12.19
CA SER A 287 -13.92 -1.45 11.54
C SER A 287 -13.25 -2.57 12.33
N SER A 288 -13.82 -3.77 12.28
CA SER A 288 -13.29 -4.93 12.99
C SER A 288 -11.95 -5.42 12.42
N HIS A 289 -11.69 -5.26 11.12
CA HIS A 289 -10.45 -5.73 10.51
C HIS A 289 -9.20 -5.01 11.04
N PHE A 290 -9.31 -3.78 11.57
CA PHE A 290 -8.17 -3.08 12.16
C PHE A 290 -7.59 -3.82 13.37
N LEU A 291 -8.42 -4.56 14.11
CA LEU A 291 -7.95 -5.43 15.20
C LEU A 291 -6.97 -6.47 14.68
N TYR A 292 -7.35 -7.15 13.59
CA TYR A 292 -6.55 -8.21 12.99
C TYR A 292 -5.21 -7.67 12.47
N LEU A 293 -5.20 -6.44 11.94
CA LEU A 293 -3.97 -5.79 11.47
C LEU A 293 -3.10 -5.25 12.63
N ALA A 294 -3.70 -4.86 13.75
CA ALA A 294 -2.99 -4.38 14.94
C ALA A 294 -2.38 -5.52 15.76
N LEU A 295 -3.01 -6.70 15.78
CA LEU A 295 -2.59 -7.85 16.59
C LEU A 295 -1.12 -8.26 16.37
N PRO A 296 -0.63 -8.46 15.12
CA PRO A 296 0.78 -8.78 14.89
C PRO A 296 1.73 -7.70 15.38
N LEU A 297 1.37 -6.42 15.25
CA LEU A 297 2.22 -5.28 15.65
C LEU A 297 2.38 -5.21 17.17
N VAL A 298 1.28 -5.37 17.91
CA VAL A 298 1.28 -5.36 19.38
C VAL A 298 2.14 -6.50 19.93
N ARG A 299 2.03 -7.69 19.34
CA ARG A 299 2.83 -8.86 19.73
C ARG A 299 4.31 -8.70 19.36
N LEU A 300 4.58 -8.04 18.23
CA LEU A 300 5.95 -7.89 17.74
C LEU A 300 6.77 -6.92 18.59
N PHE A 301 6.16 -5.85 19.11
CA PHE A 301 6.86 -4.86 19.93
C PHE A 301 6.36 -4.87 21.38
N PRO A 302 6.73 -5.88 22.19
CA PRO A 302 6.30 -5.97 23.59
C PRO A 302 6.90 -4.85 24.46
N SER A 303 8.04 -4.28 24.07
CA SER A 303 8.70 -3.19 24.80
C SER A 303 8.02 -1.83 24.60
N PHE A 304 7.14 -1.68 23.60
CA PHE A 304 6.42 -0.44 23.38
C PHE A 304 5.23 -0.37 24.32
N ASP A 305 5.16 0.73 25.07
CA ASP A 305 3.99 1.05 25.88
C ASP A 305 2.78 1.28 24.95
N SER A 306 1.66 0.62 25.26
CA SER A 306 0.42 0.74 24.48
C SER A 306 -0.28 2.07 24.67
N LYS A 307 0.08 2.85 25.69
CA LYS A 307 -0.48 4.19 25.94
C LYS A 307 0.31 5.31 25.26
N GLU A 308 1.48 4.98 24.73
CA GLU A 308 2.34 5.91 24.01
C GLU A 308 2.13 5.82 22.48
N SER A 309 2.63 6.82 21.74
CA SER A 309 2.30 6.96 20.32
C SER A 309 3.00 5.96 19.39
N GLN A 310 4.00 5.19 19.86
CA GLN A 310 4.85 4.39 18.97
C GLN A 310 4.09 3.26 18.27
N LEU A 311 3.25 2.50 18.99
CA LEU A 311 2.50 1.39 18.41
C LEU A 311 1.45 1.86 17.40
N VAL A 312 0.67 2.88 17.75
CA VAL A 312 -0.32 3.46 16.83
C VAL A 312 0.36 4.15 15.65
N SER A 313 1.57 4.69 15.83
CA SER A 313 2.39 5.20 14.73
C SER A 313 2.84 4.10 13.78
N CYS A 314 3.29 2.96 14.29
CA CYS A 314 3.62 1.80 13.46
C CYS A 314 2.40 1.30 12.67
N LEU A 315 1.23 1.22 13.32
CA LEU A 315 -0.04 0.87 12.67
C LEU A 315 -0.40 1.89 11.58
N HIS A 316 -0.24 3.17 11.85
CA HIS A 316 -0.50 4.24 10.88
C HIS A 316 0.45 4.15 9.67
N VAL A 317 1.74 3.95 9.89
CA VAL A 317 2.72 3.78 8.82
C VAL A 317 2.39 2.52 8.01
N PHE A 318 2.06 1.42 8.67
CA PHE A 318 1.66 0.18 8.00
C PHE A 318 0.45 0.39 7.08
N LEU A 319 -0.65 0.94 7.62
CA LEU A 319 -1.89 1.11 6.87
C LEU A 319 -1.79 2.12 5.73
N ASN A 320 -1.03 3.21 5.90
CA ASN A 320 -0.95 4.27 4.88
C ASN A 320 0.15 4.03 3.82
N LYS A 321 1.23 3.34 4.18
CA LYS A 321 2.37 3.09 3.26
C LYS A 321 2.41 1.70 2.66
N TYR A 322 1.96 0.68 3.38
CA TYR A 322 2.09 -0.71 2.95
C TYR A 322 0.73 -1.33 2.62
N HIS A 323 -0.24 -1.24 3.55
CA HIS A 323 -1.51 -1.96 3.46
C HIS A 323 -2.71 -1.04 3.29
N ARG A 324 -2.75 -0.30 2.18
CA ARG A 324 -3.84 0.65 1.88
C ARG A 324 -5.21 -0.01 1.75
N CYS A 325 -5.25 -1.29 1.38
CA CYS A 325 -6.48 -2.10 1.35
C CYS A 325 -7.16 -2.22 2.73
N GLY A 326 -6.42 -2.00 3.82
CA GLY A 326 -6.98 -1.91 5.16
C GLY A 326 -7.76 -0.61 5.41
N VAL A 327 -7.65 0.42 4.56
CA VAL A 327 -8.31 1.73 4.78
C VAL A 327 -9.22 2.10 3.61
N SER A 328 -8.75 1.87 2.39
CA SER A 328 -9.43 2.25 1.15
C SER A 328 -10.23 1.10 0.57
N ARG A 329 -11.56 1.28 0.46
CA ARG A 329 -12.44 0.28 -0.17
C ARG A 329 -12.16 0.14 -1.67
N SER A 330 -11.82 1.22 -2.37
CA SER A 330 -11.49 1.15 -3.79
C SER A 330 -10.25 0.31 -4.02
N ASP A 331 -9.21 0.51 -3.21
CA ASP A 331 -7.95 -0.24 -3.33
C ASP A 331 -8.17 -1.72 -3.01
N LEU A 332 -9.00 -2.01 -2.00
CA LEU A 332 -9.37 -3.36 -1.61
C LEU A 332 -10.07 -4.12 -2.74
N TYR A 333 -11.11 -3.52 -3.36
CA TYR A 333 -11.82 -4.17 -4.46
C TYR A 333 -10.96 -4.27 -5.74
N ALA A 334 -10.12 -3.27 -6.02
CA ALA A 334 -9.18 -3.33 -7.13
C ALA A 334 -8.15 -4.47 -6.95
N SER A 335 -7.66 -4.66 -5.73
CA SER A 335 -6.73 -5.74 -5.39
C SER A 335 -7.40 -7.11 -5.49
N ALA A 336 -8.63 -7.22 -4.98
CA ALA A 336 -9.40 -8.45 -5.08
C ALA A 336 -9.70 -8.82 -6.55
N GLN A 337 -9.95 -7.82 -7.40
CA GLN A 337 -10.11 -8.03 -8.84
C GLN A 337 -8.81 -8.50 -9.50
N ARG A 338 -7.66 -7.91 -9.17
CA ARG A 338 -6.36 -8.36 -9.69
C ARG A 338 -6.06 -9.80 -9.30
N VAL A 339 -6.25 -10.15 -8.03
CA VAL A 339 -6.11 -11.54 -7.55
C VAL A 339 -7.01 -12.49 -8.33
N TRP A 340 -8.26 -12.10 -8.57
CA TRP A 340 -9.19 -12.92 -9.34
C TRP A 340 -8.74 -13.15 -10.79
N LEU A 341 -8.24 -12.10 -11.45
CA LEU A 341 -7.68 -12.20 -12.80
C LEU A 341 -6.44 -13.10 -12.83
N ASP A 342 -5.56 -13.00 -11.83
CA ASP A 342 -4.36 -13.84 -11.73
C ASP A 342 -4.72 -15.32 -11.48
N VAL A 343 -5.77 -15.59 -10.70
CA VAL A 343 -6.33 -16.94 -10.57
C VAL A 343 -6.84 -17.45 -11.92
N GLY A 344 -7.47 -16.59 -12.73
CA GLY A 344 -7.87 -16.93 -14.10
C GLY A 344 -6.72 -17.34 -15.01
N VAL A 345 -5.58 -16.65 -14.88
CA VAL A 345 -4.36 -16.96 -15.65
C VAL A 345 -3.72 -18.27 -15.18
N GLN A 346 -3.64 -18.51 -13.86
CA GLN A 346 -2.90 -19.65 -13.31
C GLN A 346 -3.75 -20.92 -13.18
N TYR A 347 -5.05 -20.78 -12.93
CA TYR A 347 -5.98 -21.87 -12.59
C TYR A 347 -7.29 -21.74 -13.39
N ALA A 348 -7.20 -21.73 -14.72
CA ALA A 348 -8.33 -21.51 -15.63
C ALA A 348 -9.56 -22.42 -15.37
N SER A 349 -9.33 -23.70 -15.03
CA SER A 349 -10.41 -24.65 -14.68
C SER A 349 -11.23 -24.16 -13.49
N LEU A 350 -10.55 -23.77 -12.40
CA LEU A 350 -11.17 -23.25 -11.20
C LEU A 350 -11.88 -21.92 -11.46
N PHE A 351 -11.28 -21.05 -12.28
CA PHE A 351 -11.86 -19.77 -12.66
C PHE A 351 -13.22 -19.96 -13.34
N HIS A 352 -13.30 -20.81 -14.37
CA HIS A 352 -14.55 -21.10 -15.07
C HIS A 352 -15.59 -21.79 -14.17
N HIS A 353 -15.16 -22.68 -13.28
CA HIS A 353 -16.04 -23.36 -12.31
C HIS A 353 -16.73 -22.36 -11.38
N VAL A 354 -15.95 -21.48 -10.74
CA VAL A 354 -16.47 -20.45 -9.83
C VAL A 354 -17.33 -19.44 -10.58
N ASP A 355 -16.92 -18.98 -11.77
CA ASP A 355 -17.74 -18.08 -12.60
C ASP A 355 -19.09 -18.73 -12.96
N GLY A 356 -19.10 -20.04 -13.24
CA GLY A 356 -20.33 -20.82 -13.47
C GLY A 356 -21.26 -20.77 -12.26
N ILE A 357 -20.74 -21.02 -11.06
CA ILE A 357 -21.51 -20.95 -9.81
C ILE A 357 -22.14 -19.56 -9.61
N PHE A 358 -21.37 -18.49 -9.79
CA PHE A 358 -21.88 -17.13 -9.64
C PHE A 358 -22.88 -16.76 -10.75
N ALA A 359 -22.70 -17.23 -11.99
CA ALA A 359 -23.64 -16.99 -13.08
C ALA A 359 -25.03 -17.60 -12.81
N HIS A 360 -25.09 -18.77 -12.15
CA HIS A 360 -26.35 -19.40 -11.77
C HIS A 360 -27.04 -18.75 -10.55
N THR A 361 -26.30 -17.95 -9.77
CA THR A 361 -26.79 -17.31 -8.54
C THR A 361 -27.29 -15.87 -8.79
N LYS A 362 -27.07 -15.32 -9.99
CA LYS A 362 -27.29 -13.91 -10.40
C LYS A 362 -28.73 -13.37 -10.34
N LEU A 363 -29.72 -14.12 -9.86
CA LEU A 363 -31.10 -13.63 -9.81
C LEU A 363 -31.38 -12.68 -8.63
N ASP A 364 -30.61 -12.71 -7.53
CA ASP A 364 -30.97 -11.95 -6.32
C ASP A 364 -29.86 -11.07 -5.69
N LEU A 365 -28.57 -11.27 -6.01
CA LEU A 365 -27.46 -10.52 -5.38
C LEU A 365 -26.36 -10.15 -6.38
N ALA A 366 -25.96 -8.88 -6.43
CA ALA A 366 -24.90 -8.33 -7.30
C ALA A 366 -23.47 -8.70 -6.83
N GLU A 367 -23.28 -9.93 -6.35
CA GLU A 367 -22.00 -10.40 -5.85
C GLU A 367 -21.09 -10.83 -7.01
N LYS A 368 -19.79 -10.52 -6.87
CA LYS A 368 -18.77 -10.85 -7.87
C LYS A 368 -17.82 -11.90 -7.28
N PRO A 369 -17.34 -12.87 -8.07
CA PRO A 369 -16.35 -13.86 -7.62
C PRO A 369 -15.12 -13.26 -6.94
N SER A 370 -14.65 -12.10 -7.41
CA SER A 370 -13.53 -11.39 -6.80
C SER A 370 -13.76 -11.00 -5.34
N GLN A 371 -15.01 -10.88 -4.89
CA GLN A 371 -15.34 -10.56 -3.51
C GLN A 371 -14.94 -11.66 -2.51
N LEU A 372 -14.76 -12.90 -2.97
CA LEU A 372 -14.27 -14.01 -2.14
C LEU A 372 -12.88 -13.73 -1.53
N PHE A 373 -12.06 -12.91 -2.18
CA PHE A 373 -10.70 -12.57 -1.71
C PHE A 373 -10.64 -11.35 -0.79
N VAL A 374 -11.73 -10.58 -0.71
CA VAL A 374 -11.79 -9.35 0.11
C VAL A 374 -11.39 -9.61 1.56
N PRO A 375 -11.89 -10.66 2.26
CA PRO A 375 -11.53 -10.89 3.65
C PRO A 375 -10.05 -11.20 3.85
N TRP A 376 -9.45 -12.01 2.96
CA TRP A 376 -8.02 -12.35 3.02
C TRP A 376 -7.14 -11.13 2.83
N ILE A 377 -7.44 -10.30 1.83
CA ILE A 377 -6.68 -9.08 1.54
C ILE A 377 -6.87 -8.08 2.68
N GLN A 378 -8.12 -7.81 3.09
CA GLN A 378 -8.40 -6.79 4.10
C GLN A 378 -7.74 -7.09 5.44
N ARG A 379 -7.75 -8.36 5.87
CA ARG A 379 -7.11 -8.81 7.13
C ARG A 379 -5.66 -9.29 6.93
N ALA A 380 -5.13 -9.22 5.71
CA ALA A 380 -3.81 -9.76 5.34
C ALA A 380 -3.57 -11.17 5.93
N PHE A 381 -4.55 -12.07 5.75
CA PHE A 381 -4.61 -13.44 6.27
C PHE A 381 -4.66 -13.64 7.78
N VAL A 382 -4.62 -12.59 8.60
CA VAL A 382 -4.73 -12.75 10.06
C VAL A 382 -6.12 -13.31 10.39
N GLY A 383 -6.15 -14.48 11.02
CA GLY A 383 -7.38 -15.24 11.33
C GLY A 383 -7.83 -16.23 10.25
N TYR A 384 -7.15 -16.26 9.11
CA TYR A 384 -7.37 -17.24 8.04
C TYR A 384 -6.27 -18.29 8.02
N LEU A 385 -5.00 -17.87 8.01
CA LEU A 385 -3.87 -18.80 8.03
C LEU A 385 -3.42 -19.09 9.48
N PRO A 386 -2.76 -20.24 9.73
CA PRO A 386 -2.08 -20.48 11.00
C PRO A 386 -1.05 -19.39 11.30
N HIS A 387 -0.87 -19.08 12.58
CA HIS A 387 -0.05 -17.96 13.04
C HIS A 387 1.36 -17.91 12.39
N ARG A 388 2.06 -19.04 12.31
CA ARG A 388 3.40 -19.13 11.68
C ARG A 388 3.38 -18.89 10.16
N ALA A 389 2.29 -19.23 9.49
CA ALA A 389 2.11 -18.94 8.06
C ALA A 389 1.84 -17.45 7.84
N VAL A 390 1.01 -16.84 8.69
CA VAL A 390 0.79 -15.38 8.68
C VAL A 390 2.10 -14.63 8.88
N GLU A 391 2.90 -15.01 9.89
CA GLU A 391 4.21 -14.39 10.12
C GLU A 391 5.12 -14.51 8.90
N PHE A 392 5.16 -15.67 8.25
CA PHE A 392 5.92 -15.86 7.02
C PHE A 392 5.44 -14.97 5.88
N VAL A 393 4.13 -14.92 5.62
CA VAL A 393 3.53 -14.06 4.57
C VAL A 393 3.91 -12.59 4.83
N TRP A 394 3.70 -12.13 6.06
CA TRP A 394 3.99 -10.77 6.49
C TRP A 394 5.49 -10.43 6.34
N ASP A 395 6.39 -11.34 6.74
CA ASP A 395 7.84 -11.18 6.58
C ASP A 395 8.23 -11.04 5.09
N GLN A 396 7.71 -11.92 4.23
CA GLN A 396 8.03 -11.89 2.80
C GLN A 396 7.44 -10.65 2.11
N CYS A 397 6.25 -10.21 2.49
CA CYS A 397 5.68 -8.96 1.98
C CYS A 397 6.54 -7.74 2.37
N MET A 398 7.11 -7.71 3.57
CA MET A 398 8.03 -6.63 4.01
C MET A 398 9.40 -6.68 3.33
N LEU A 399 9.86 -7.88 2.93
CA LEU A 399 11.12 -8.10 2.20
C LEU A 399 10.97 -7.92 0.69
N SER A 400 9.75 -7.95 0.15
CA SER A 400 9.46 -7.92 -1.28
C SER A 400 9.95 -6.62 -1.93
N SER A 401 10.78 -6.75 -2.96
CA SER A 401 11.16 -5.64 -3.83
C SER A 401 10.00 -5.12 -4.68
N GLN A 402 9.00 -5.97 -4.97
CA GLN A 402 7.80 -5.60 -5.71
C GLN A 402 6.79 -4.83 -4.85
N GLY A 403 6.99 -4.81 -3.53
CA GLY A 403 6.08 -4.17 -2.58
C GLY A 403 5.22 -5.15 -1.80
N TRP A 404 4.68 -4.64 -0.69
CA TRP A 404 3.79 -5.37 0.21
C TRP A 404 2.52 -5.82 -0.50
N GLN A 405 1.84 -4.89 -1.18
CA GLN A 405 0.53 -5.12 -1.77
C GLN A 405 0.59 -6.21 -2.85
N THR A 406 1.49 -6.07 -3.81
CA THR A 406 1.69 -7.06 -4.88
C THR A 406 2.10 -8.43 -4.33
N CYS A 407 2.96 -8.48 -3.32
CA CYS A 407 3.34 -9.75 -2.70
C CYS A 407 2.16 -10.43 -2.00
N LEU A 408 1.32 -9.66 -1.29
CA LEU A 408 0.11 -10.16 -0.64
C LEU A 408 -0.92 -10.67 -1.64
N GLU A 409 -1.11 -9.97 -2.76
CA GLU A 409 -1.98 -10.41 -3.87
C GLU A 409 -1.52 -11.76 -4.40
N HIS A 410 -0.22 -11.93 -4.67
CA HIS A 410 0.31 -13.21 -5.10
C HIS A 410 0.15 -14.32 -4.05
N PHE A 411 0.27 -14.01 -2.74
CA PHE A 411 -0.04 -15.00 -1.69
C PHE A 411 -1.52 -15.42 -1.68
N CYS A 412 -2.44 -14.55 -2.09
CA CYS A 412 -3.85 -14.93 -2.29
C CYS A 412 -4.00 -15.96 -3.40
N VAL A 413 -3.25 -15.81 -4.50
CA VAL A 413 -3.23 -16.78 -5.60
C VAL A 413 -2.58 -18.10 -5.14
N ASP A 414 -1.48 -18.04 -4.40
CA ASP A 414 -0.81 -19.24 -3.84
C ASP A 414 -1.77 -20.04 -2.94
N VAL A 415 -2.42 -19.36 -1.99
CA VAL A 415 -3.36 -19.99 -1.04
C VAL A 415 -4.58 -20.54 -1.78
N CYS A 416 -5.09 -19.83 -2.78
CA CYS A 416 -6.15 -20.33 -3.66
C CYS A 416 -5.75 -21.65 -4.34
N GLY A 417 -4.53 -21.70 -4.90
CA GLY A 417 -3.97 -22.91 -5.50
C GLY A 417 -3.84 -24.08 -4.52
N LEU A 418 -3.47 -23.81 -3.26
CA LEU A 418 -3.42 -24.84 -2.22
C LEU A 418 -4.81 -25.37 -1.82
N LEU A 419 -5.87 -24.59 -2.06
CA LEU A 419 -7.26 -24.94 -1.77
C LEU A 419 -8.03 -25.49 -2.97
N LEU A 420 -7.39 -25.63 -4.14
CA LEU A 420 -7.97 -26.15 -5.38
C LEU A 420 -8.93 -27.33 -5.16
N PRO A 421 -8.53 -28.42 -4.47
CA PRO A 421 -9.40 -29.59 -4.31
C PRO A 421 -10.71 -29.29 -3.56
N GLN A 422 -10.70 -28.32 -2.63
CA GLN A 422 -11.90 -27.95 -1.87
C GLN A 422 -12.80 -27.01 -2.69
N LEU A 423 -12.18 -26.09 -3.45
CA LEU A 423 -12.91 -25.12 -4.25
C LEU A 423 -13.54 -25.74 -5.50
N GLU A 424 -12.90 -26.73 -6.11
CA GLU A 424 -13.46 -27.48 -7.25
C GLU A 424 -14.66 -28.36 -6.85
N LEU A 425 -14.74 -28.79 -5.58
CA LEU A 425 -15.87 -29.55 -5.06
C LEU A 425 -17.07 -28.68 -4.66
N ALA A 426 -16.87 -27.37 -4.49
CA ALA A 426 -17.95 -26.46 -4.13
C ALA A 426 -18.93 -26.34 -5.30
N THR A 427 -20.23 -26.32 -5.00
CA THR A 427 -21.31 -26.24 -6.01
C THR A 427 -22.19 -24.99 -5.82
N SER A 428 -21.92 -24.18 -4.80
CA SER A 428 -22.65 -22.96 -4.49
C SER A 428 -21.74 -21.87 -3.92
N VAL A 429 -22.18 -20.61 -4.00
CA VAL A 429 -21.46 -19.46 -3.44
C VAL A 429 -21.18 -19.65 -1.95
N VAL A 430 -22.17 -20.12 -1.19
CA VAL A 430 -22.01 -20.37 0.26
C VAL A 430 -20.93 -21.43 0.56
N GLN A 431 -20.84 -22.47 -0.28
CA GLN A 431 -19.78 -23.48 -0.12
C GLN A 431 -18.41 -22.92 -0.47
N LEU A 432 -18.31 -22.05 -1.49
CA LEU A 432 -17.08 -21.34 -1.81
C LEU A 432 -16.65 -20.43 -0.67
N GLU A 433 -17.57 -19.63 -0.11
CA GLU A 433 -17.29 -18.77 1.04
C GLU A 433 -16.82 -19.58 2.25
N ALA A 434 -17.48 -20.70 2.55
CA ALA A 434 -17.08 -21.58 3.64
C ALA A 434 -15.69 -22.20 3.43
N ALA A 435 -15.37 -22.61 2.21
CA ALA A 435 -14.04 -23.12 1.84
C ALA A 435 -12.97 -22.02 1.94
N MET A 436 -13.28 -20.80 1.50
CA MET A 436 -12.38 -19.65 1.58
C MET A 436 -12.17 -19.17 3.03
N ASP A 437 -13.18 -19.25 3.89
CA ASP A 437 -13.10 -18.82 5.28
C ASP A 437 -12.34 -19.82 6.16
N SER A 438 -12.64 -21.12 6.02
CA SER A 438 -12.11 -22.17 6.90
C SER A 438 -10.94 -22.95 6.32
N GLY A 439 -10.88 -23.13 5.00
CA GLY A 439 -9.85 -23.91 4.30
C GLY A 439 -8.42 -23.47 4.62
N PRO A 440 -8.09 -22.16 4.57
CA PRO A 440 -6.74 -21.68 4.87
C PRO A 440 -6.22 -22.08 6.26
N ARG A 441 -7.10 -22.31 7.24
CA ARG A 441 -6.73 -22.68 8.61
C ARG A 441 -6.08 -24.06 8.69
N GLY A 442 -6.39 -24.94 7.73
CA GLY A 442 -5.84 -26.29 7.64
C GLY A 442 -4.48 -26.37 6.92
N LEU A 443 -4.02 -25.28 6.30
CA LEU A 443 -2.78 -25.29 5.51
C LEU A 443 -1.55 -25.29 6.41
N PHE A 444 -0.56 -26.13 6.08
CA PHE A 444 0.72 -26.08 6.78
C PHE A 444 1.58 -24.92 6.28
N THR A 445 2.32 -24.28 7.19
CA THR A 445 3.27 -23.22 6.83
C THR A 445 4.29 -23.67 5.78
N GLN A 446 4.64 -24.97 5.75
CA GLN A 446 5.54 -25.52 4.75
C GLN A 446 4.98 -25.46 3.32
N ASP A 447 3.66 -25.64 3.15
CA ASP A 447 3.02 -25.62 1.84
C ASP A 447 2.97 -24.20 1.29
N VAL A 448 2.62 -23.23 2.13
CA VAL A 448 2.65 -21.80 1.79
C VAL A 448 4.06 -21.37 1.37
N ARG A 449 5.09 -21.85 2.08
CA ARG A 449 6.49 -21.59 1.72
C ARG A 449 6.89 -22.23 0.39
N ARG A 450 6.43 -23.45 0.13
CA ARG A 450 6.71 -24.15 -1.14
C ARG A 450 6.05 -23.43 -2.31
N ALA A 451 4.78 -23.02 -2.16
CA ALA A 451 4.07 -22.24 -3.17
C ALA A 451 4.81 -20.93 -3.50
N PHE A 452 5.23 -20.18 -2.47
CA PHE A 452 6.04 -18.98 -2.64
C PHE A 452 7.35 -19.23 -3.42
N GLN A 453 8.04 -20.34 -3.13
CA GLN A 453 9.29 -20.70 -3.81
C GLN A 453 9.08 -21.08 -5.27
N LEU A 454 7.95 -21.71 -5.61
CA LEU A 454 7.61 -22.06 -6.99
C LEU A 454 7.31 -20.81 -7.83
N ARG A 455 6.78 -19.74 -7.22
CA ARG A 455 6.56 -18.44 -7.87
C ARG A 455 7.84 -17.65 -8.08
N ALA A 456 8.81 -17.74 -7.15
CA ALA A 456 10.02 -16.95 -7.22
C ALA A 456 10.85 -17.36 -8.47
N PRO A 457 11.16 -16.44 -9.40
CA PRO A 457 11.86 -16.81 -10.63
C PRO A 457 13.18 -17.48 -10.31
N SER A 458 13.47 -18.57 -11.03
CA SER A 458 14.63 -19.46 -10.91
C SER A 458 16.02 -18.75 -10.96
N GLY A 459 16.06 -17.44 -11.23
CA GLY A 459 17.28 -16.64 -11.36
C GLY A 459 18.08 -16.38 -10.08
N LEU A 460 17.57 -16.70 -8.88
CA LEU A 460 18.36 -16.63 -7.63
C LEU A 460 19.04 -17.96 -7.27
N ASN A 461 18.65 -19.07 -7.91
CA ASN A 461 19.27 -20.38 -7.65
C ASN A 461 20.45 -20.70 -8.59
N GLU A 462 20.59 -20.01 -9.73
CA GLU A 462 21.73 -20.21 -10.63
C GLU A 462 23.04 -19.63 -10.09
N GLN A 463 23.00 -18.56 -9.27
CA GLN A 463 24.19 -18.05 -8.59
C GLN A 463 24.71 -18.97 -7.46
N ARG A 464 23.89 -19.92 -6.98
CA ARG A 464 24.32 -20.91 -5.97
C ARG A 464 24.92 -22.18 -6.58
N ARG A 465 24.73 -22.44 -7.87
CA ARG A 465 25.38 -23.57 -8.56
C ARG A 465 26.72 -23.20 -9.19
N SER A 466 27.02 -21.91 -9.33
CA SER A 466 28.33 -21.41 -9.81
C SER A 466 29.35 -21.15 -8.70
N SER A 467 28.99 -21.40 -7.43
CA SER A 467 29.85 -21.19 -6.26
C SER A 467 30.02 -22.43 -5.36
N SER A 468 29.75 -23.62 -5.91
CA SER A 468 30.09 -24.91 -5.28
C SER A 468 31.13 -25.66 -6.09
#